data_AF-A0A534LMR1-F1
#
_entry.id   AF-A0A534LMR1-F1
#
_cell.length_a   1.000
_cell.length_b   1.000
_cell.length_c   1.000
_cell.angle_alpha   90.00
_cell.angle_beta   90.00
_cell.angle_gamma   90.00
#
_symmetry.space_group_name_H-M   'P 1'
#
loop_
_entity.id
_entity.type
_entity.pdbx_description
1 polymer ?
#
loop_
_entity_poly.entity_id
_entity_poly.type
_entity_poly.pdbx_seq_one_letter_code
_entity_poly.pdbx_strand_id
1 'polypeptide(L)' 'MSEDAETTCPVCWSANSREATSCGSCGYSLSDASRTDKVDALLDDLMDLSKAPPEITE' A
#
# COMPACT_ATOMS: atom_id res chain seq x y z
N MET A 1 25.42 9.40 -7.05
CA MET A 1 25.04 10.56 -6.22
C MET A 1 23.84 10.12 -5.42
N SER A 2 23.81 10.44 -4.14
CA SER A 2 22.86 9.93 -3.16
C SER A 2 21.42 10.22 -3.61
N GLU A 3 20.65 9.20 -3.96
CA GLU A 3 19.19 9.31 -4.06
C GLU A 3 18.67 9.68 -2.68
N ASP A 4 18.46 10.98 -2.45
CA ASP A 4 17.63 11.46 -1.36
C ASP A 4 16.23 10.92 -1.64
N ALA A 5 15.87 9.84 -0.95
CA ALA A 5 14.63 9.14 -1.21
C ALA A 5 13.50 10.02 -0.66
N GLU A 6 12.89 10.81 -1.54
CA GLU A 6 11.72 11.63 -1.25
C GLU A 6 10.45 10.77 -1.44
N THR A 7 9.50 10.86 -0.51
CA THR A 7 8.18 10.24 -0.65
C THR A 7 7.12 11.30 -0.90
N THR A 8 6.20 11.00 -1.81
CA THR A 8 5.11 11.92 -2.16
C THR A 8 3.89 11.63 -1.30
N CYS A 9 3.31 12.66 -0.70
CA CYS A 9 2.10 12.50 0.09
C CYS A 9 0.92 12.06 -0.81
N PRO A 10 0.21 10.96 -0.49
CA PRO A 10 -0.91 10.48 -1.32
C PRO A 10 -2.16 11.37 -1.25
N VAL A 11 -2.20 12.34 -0.33
CA VAL A 11 -3.36 13.23 -0.12
C VAL A 11 -3.20 14.58 -0.82
N CYS A 12 -2.03 15.21 -0.66
CA CYS A 12 -1.79 16.56 -1.18
C CYS A 12 -0.66 16.64 -2.21
N TRP A 13 -0.02 15.51 -2.52
CA TRP A 13 1.10 15.39 -3.45
C TRP A 13 2.34 16.23 -3.12
N SER A 14 2.45 16.77 -1.90
CA SER A 14 3.69 17.42 -1.46
C SER A 14 4.81 16.40 -1.26
N ALA A 15 6.04 16.78 -1.59
CA ALA A 15 7.24 16.00 -1.30
C ALA A 15 7.53 16.04 0.21
N ASN A 16 7.88 14.89 0.77
CA ASN A 16 8.31 14.73 2.16
C ASN A 16 9.52 13.80 2.21
N SER A 17 10.36 13.92 3.23
CA SER A 17 11.45 12.97 3.46
C SER A 17 10.89 11.56 3.65
N ARG A 18 11.58 10.51 3.17
CA ARG A 18 11.13 9.11 3.33
C ARG A 18 10.99 8.65 4.77
N GLU A 19 11.70 9.29 5.69
CA GLU A 19 11.62 9.07 7.14
C GLU A 19 10.58 9.95 7.84
N ALA A 20 9.91 10.87 7.12
CA ALA A 20 8.84 11.68 7.67
C ALA A 20 7.64 10.79 8.01
N THR A 21 7.21 10.81 9.27
CA THR A 21 6.03 10.10 9.77
C THR A 21 4.73 10.82 9.43
N SER A 22 4.81 12.10 9.07
CA SER A 22 3.67 12.95 8.75
C SER A 22 4.03 13.99 7.70
N CYS A 23 3.04 14.38 6.89
CA CYS A 23 3.23 15.35 5.83
C CYS A 23 3.32 16.77 6.41
N GLY A 24 4.40 17.48 6.11
CA GLY A 24 4.61 18.87 6.58
C GLY A 24 3.65 19.90 5.95
N SER A 25 2.96 19.53 4.86
CA SER A 25 2.06 20.42 4.12
C SER A 25 0.60 20.28 4.56
N CYS A 26 0.10 19.05 4.68
CA CYS A 26 -1.31 18.79 5.03
C CYS A 26 -1.53 18.05 6.36
N GLY A 27 -0.48 17.57 7.01
CA GLY A 27 -0.57 16.82 8.28
C GLY A 27 -0.95 15.33 8.16
N TYR A 28 -1.04 14.78 6.95
CA TYR A 28 -1.36 13.36 6.74
C TYR A 28 -0.26 12.43 7.32
N SER A 29 -0.65 11.39 8.05
CA SER A 29 0.29 10.40 8.60
C SER A 29 0.85 9.47 7.52
N LEU A 30 2.15 9.60 7.23
CA LEU A 30 2.89 8.80 6.24
C LEU A 30 3.36 7.44 6.81
N SER A 31 3.33 7.27 8.14
CA SER A 31 3.79 6.06 8.84
C SER A 31 3.00 4.77 8.54
N ASP A 32 1.84 4.85 7.88
CA ASP A 32 0.92 3.72 7.68
C ASP A 32 1.23 2.89 6.41
N ALA A 33 2.31 3.22 5.68
CA ALA A 33 2.74 2.47 4.50
C ALA A 33 3.11 0.98 4.78
N SER A 34 3.22 0.56 6.04
CA SER A 34 3.37 -0.86 6.44
C SER A 34 2.08 -1.68 6.34
N ARG A 35 0.97 -1.14 5.82
CA ARG A 35 -0.25 -1.93 5.58
C ARG A 35 -0.21 -2.81 4.34
N THR A 36 0.78 -2.66 3.46
CA THR A 36 0.93 -3.45 2.23
C THR A 36 0.92 -4.95 2.51
N ASP A 37 1.57 -5.42 3.57
CA ASP A 37 1.63 -6.86 3.91
C ASP A 37 0.25 -7.52 4.10
N LYS A 38 -0.76 -6.77 4.56
CA LYS A 38 -2.12 -7.30 4.72
C LYS A 38 -2.90 -7.32 3.40
N VAL A 39 -2.57 -6.42 2.47
CA VAL A 39 -3.24 -6.32 1.18
C VAL A 39 -2.80 -7.48 0.29
N ASP A 40 -1.50 -7.80 0.27
CA ASP A 40 -0.97 -8.92 -0.52
C ASP A 40 -1.57 -10.27 -0.11
N ALA A 41 -1.73 -10.54 1.18
CA ALA A 41 -2.37 -11.77 1.66
C ALA A 41 -3.84 -11.89 1.25
N LEU A 42 -4.59 -10.77 1.29
CA LEU A 42 -5.99 -10.74 0.84
C LEU A 42 -6.14 -10.94 -0.68
N LEU A 43 -5.17 -10.50 -1.47
CA LEU A 43 -5.18 -10.72 -2.93
C LEU A 43 -4.97 -12.20 -3.28
N ASP A 44 -4.09 -12.90 -2.57
CA ASP A 44 -3.80 -14.32 -2.79
C ASP A 44 -5.05 -15.19 -2.54
N ASP A 45 -5.72 -14.98 -1.41
CA ASP A 45 -6.96 -15.70 -1.06
C ASP A 45 -8.08 -15.49 -2.10
N LEU A 46 -8.23 -14.25 -2.62
CA LEU A 46 -9.23 -13.94 -3.64
C LEU A 46 -8.91 -14.60 -4.99
N MET A 47 -7.63 -14.72 -5.34
CA MET A 47 -7.21 -15.40 -6.58
C MET A 47 -7.47 -16.90 -6.51
N ASP A 48 -7.30 -17.53 -5.35
CA ASP A 48 -7.58 -18.95 -5.14
C ASP A 48 -9.08 -19.28 -5.28
N LEU A 49 -9.95 -18.49 -4.64
CA LEU A 49 -11.41 -18.64 -4.75
C LEU A 49 -11.92 -18.51 -6.19
N SER A 50 -11.31 -17.63 -7.00
CA SER A 50 -11.70 -17.43 -8.40
C SER A 50 -11.32 -18.60 -9.31
N LYS A 51 -10.36 -19.42 -8.89
CA LYS A 51 -9.79 -20.53 -9.65
C LYS A 51 -10.56 -21.83 -9.44
N ALA A 52 -11.30 -21.96 -8.34
CA ALA A 52 -12.13 -23.12 -8.07
C ALA A 52 -13.16 -23.27 -9.20
N PRO A 53 -13.07 -24.33 -10.03
CA PRO A 53 -14.15 -24.68 -10.94
C PRO A 53 -15.41 -24.89 -10.09
N PRO A 54 -16.60 -24.46 -10.54
CA PRO A 54 -17.82 -24.87 -9.86
C PRO A 54 -17.84 -26.40 -9.87
N GLU A 55 -17.68 -27.03 -8.71
CA GLU A 55 -17.91 -28.45 -8.52
C GLU A 55 -19.41 -28.71 -8.70
N ILE A 56 -19.85 -28.79 -9.96
CA ILE A 56 -21.15 -29.30 -10.33
C ILE A 56 -21.05 -30.81 -10.12
N THR A 57 -21.36 -31.24 -8.90
CA THR A 57 -21.58 -32.65 -8.59
C THR A 57 -22.95 -33.02 -9.16
N GLU A 58 -22.95 -33.88 -10.18
CA GLU A 58 -24.14 -34.58 -10.69
C GLU A 58 -24.53 -35.72 -9.75
#